data_AF-A0A6G6K5M5-F1
#
_entry.id   AF-A0A6G6K5M5-F1
#
_cell.length_a   1.000
_cell.length_b   1.000
_cell.length_c   1.000
_cell.angle_alpha   90.00
_cell.angle_beta   90.00
_cell.angle_gamma   90.00
#
_symmetry.space_group_name_H-M   'P 1'
#
loop_
_entity.id
_entity.type
_entity.pdbx_description
1 polymer ?
#
loop_
_entity_poly.entity_id
_entity_poly.type
_entity_poly.pdbx_seq_one_letter_code
_entity_poly.pdbx_strand_id
1 'polypeptide(L)'
;MKCKTYKATPGLDRFPEGQRFTVYRSAHKKLMREDRSYRKHFILYVTAVVVFGILPGAFWAGASSLGKVASTVHALAPAAIILCLALSQQRYMNRCIGSVLQSETP
;
A
#
# COMPACT_ATOMS: atom_id res chain seq x y z
N MET A 1 -10.11 -5.29 -13.52
CA MET A 1 -10.16 -4.36 -12.36
C MET A 1 -9.28 -3.16 -12.67
N LYS A 2 -9.76 -1.91 -12.56
CA LYS A 2 -8.89 -0.72 -12.70
C LYS A 2 -8.05 -0.59 -11.42
N CYS A 3 -6.71 -0.65 -11.54
CA CYS A 3 -5.81 -0.33 -10.43
C CYS A 3 -6.00 1.14 -10.07
N LYS A 4 -6.58 1.40 -8.90
CA LYS A 4 -6.71 2.77 -8.37
C LYS A 4 -5.32 3.23 -7.95
N THR A 5 -4.75 4.18 -8.68
CA THR A 5 -3.47 4.81 -8.34
C THR A 5 -3.72 6.04 -7.47
N TYR A 6 -2.66 6.71 -7.01
CA TYR A 6 -2.78 7.97 -6.27
C TYR A 6 -3.52 9.06 -7.06
N LYS A 7 -3.52 9.00 -8.40
CA LYS A 7 -4.26 9.94 -9.27
C LYS A 7 -5.78 9.86 -9.06
N ALA A 8 -6.29 8.76 -8.52
CA ALA A 8 -7.70 8.58 -8.19
C ALA A 8 -8.06 9.12 -6.79
N THR A 9 -7.19 9.92 -6.17
CA THR A 9 -7.46 10.55 -4.87
C THR A 9 -8.43 11.72 -5.04
N PRO A 10 -9.60 11.71 -4.36
CA PRO A 10 -10.54 12.83 -4.41
C PRO A 10 -9.89 14.14 -3.99
N GLY A 11 -10.20 15.24 -4.68
CA GLY A 11 -9.66 16.57 -4.38
C GLY A 11 -8.24 16.83 -4.90
N LEU A 12 -7.55 15.81 -5.42
CA LEU A 12 -6.21 15.95 -5.99
C LEU A 12 -6.23 16.59 -7.39
N ASP A 13 -7.35 16.46 -8.10
CA ASP A 13 -7.61 17.02 -9.43
C ASP A 13 -7.57 18.56 -9.45
N ARG A 14 -7.87 19.20 -8.31
CA ARG A 14 -7.81 20.65 -8.10
C ARG A 14 -6.41 21.25 -8.23
N PHE A 15 -5.37 20.43 -8.05
CA PHE A 15 -3.98 20.88 -8.14
C PHE A 15 -3.41 20.64 -9.54
N PRO A 16 -2.48 21.49 -10.03
CA PRO A 16 -1.79 21.28 -11.30
C PRO A 16 -1.06 19.94 -11.33
N GLU A 17 -1.00 19.27 -12.48
CA GLU A 17 -0.47 17.90 -12.59
C GLU A 17 0.93 17.73 -12.00
N GLY A 18 1.82 18.72 -12.22
CA GLY A 18 3.18 18.71 -11.69
C GLY A 18 3.27 18.79 -10.16
N GLN A 19 2.22 19.27 -9.47
CA GLN A 19 2.20 19.43 -8.02
C GLN A 19 1.39 18.33 -7.31
N ARG A 20 0.54 17.59 -8.02
CA ARG A 20 -0.34 16.55 -7.45
C ARG A 20 0.41 15.53 -6.59
N PHE A 21 1.56 15.05 -7.06
CA PHE A 21 2.35 14.08 -6.28
C PHE A 21 2.90 14.68 -4.98
N THR A 22 3.37 15.93 -5.03
CA THR A 22 3.90 16.63 -3.85
C THR A 22 2.82 16.88 -2.81
N VAL A 23 1.63 17.32 -3.24
CA VAL A 23 0.46 17.52 -2.37
C VAL A 23 -0.02 16.21 -1.76
N TYR A 24 -0.09 15.14 -2.56
CA TYR A 24 -0.43 13.81 -2.06
C TYR A 24 0.57 13.36 -0.98
N ARG A 25 1.87 13.57 -1.22
CA ARG A 25 2.94 13.19 -0.31
C ARG A 25 2.94 14.02 0.97
N SER A 26 2.66 15.32 0.91
CA SER A 26 2.57 16.18 2.10
C SER A 26 1.39 15.77 2.98
N ALA A 27 0.21 15.55 2.38
CA ALA A 27 -0.97 15.07 3.10
C ALA A 27 -0.75 13.69 3.72
N HIS A 28 -0.10 12.77 3.01
CA HIS A 28 0.30 11.47 3.55
C HIS A 28 1.22 11.63 4.79
N LYS A 29 2.25 12.48 4.71
CA LYS A 29 3.16 12.74 5.83
C LYS A 29 2.43 13.35 7.03
N LYS A 30 1.51 14.28 6.78
CA LYS A 30 0.67 14.91 7.80
C LYS A 30 -0.16 13.86 8.54
N LEU A 31 -0.89 13.02 7.80
CA LEU A 31 -1.69 11.92 8.36
C LEU A 31 -0.84 10.91 9.14
N MET A 32 0.36 10.56 8.67
CA MET A 32 1.27 9.67 9.42
C MET A 32 1.68 10.25 10.78
N ARG A 33 1.77 11.58 10.88
CA ARG A 33 2.15 12.28 12.12
C ARG A 33 0.94 12.43 13.06
N GLU A 34 -0.17 12.92 12.53
CA GLU A 34 -1.32 13.39 13.31
C GLU A 34 -2.36 12.28 13.58
N ASP A 35 -2.59 11.37 12.63
CA ASP A 35 -3.61 10.33 12.75
C ASP A 35 -3.00 8.98 13.16
N ARG A 36 -3.25 8.58 14.42
CA ARG A 36 -2.79 7.30 14.97
C ARG A 36 -3.41 6.09 14.26
N SER A 37 -4.68 6.20 13.83
CA SER A 37 -5.38 5.12 13.14
C SER A 37 -4.77 4.88 11.75
N TYR A 38 -4.54 5.98 11.02
CA TYR A 38 -3.86 5.95 9.73
C TYR A 38 -2.47 5.33 9.83
N ARG A 39 -1.68 5.79 10.81
CA ARG A 39 -0.34 5.26 11.08
C ARG A 39 -0.36 3.77 11.40
N LYS A 40 -1.29 3.31 12.26
CA LYS A 40 -1.42 1.89 12.60
C LYS A 40 -1.75 1.05 11.37
N HIS A 41 -2.67 1.52 10.53
CA HIS A 41 -3.05 0.81 9.30
C HIS A 41 -1.87 0.69 8.32
N PHE A 42 -1.10 1.77 8.14
CA PHE A 42 0.11 1.76 7.32
C PHE A 42 1.19 0.80 7.86
N ILE A 43 1.42 0.79 9.18
CA ILE A 43 2.38 -0.14 9.81
C ILE A 43 1.93 -1.59 9.60
N LEU A 44 0.64 -1.90 9.81
CA LEU A 44 0.11 -3.25 9.58
C LEU A 44 0.30 -3.71 8.14
N TYR A 45 0.06 -2.82 7.17
CA TYR A 45 0.33 -3.10 5.77
C TYR A 45 1.82 -3.41 5.52
N VAL A 46 2.74 -2.58 6.01
CA VAL A 46 4.18 -2.80 5.83
C VAL A 46 4.61 -4.12 6.49
N THR A 47 4.15 -4.39 7.71
CA THR A 47 4.44 -5.65 8.41
C THR A 47 3.93 -6.85 7.60
N ALA A 48 2.71 -6.78 7.06
CA ALA A 48 2.18 -7.86 6.23
C ALA A 48 3.01 -8.07 4.96
N VAL A 49 3.45 -7.01 4.28
CA VAL A 49 4.32 -7.13 3.10
C VAL A 49 5.66 -7.78 3.46
N VAL A 50 6.27 -7.42 4.59
CA VAL A 50 7.52 -8.04 5.06
C VAL A 50 7.32 -9.52 5.39
N VAL A 51 6.27 -9.85 6.15
CA VAL A 51 5.97 -11.22 6.60
C VAL A 51 5.60 -12.14 5.45
N PHE A 52 4.79 -11.68 4.50
CA PHE A 52 4.32 -12.52 3.40
C PHE A 52 5.19 -12.43 2.14
N GLY A 53 5.97 -11.35 1.97
CA GLY A 53 6.78 -11.12 0.77
C GLY A 53 8.26 -11.46 0.93
N ILE A 54 8.87 -11.19 2.09
CA ILE A 54 10.33 -11.26 2.27
C ILE A 54 10.73 -12.53 3.02
N LEU A 55 10.07 -12.81 4.15
CA LEU A 55 10.36 -13.97 5.01
C LEU A 55 10.28 -15.32 4.28
N PRO A 56 9.28 -15.59 3.42
CA PRO A 56 9.21 -16.84 2.66
C PRO A 56 10.34 -16.99 1.65
N GLY A 57 10.78 -15.89 1.03
CA GLY A 57 11.90 -15.88 0.09
C GLY A 57 13.23 -16.23 0.77
N ALA A 58 13.46 -15.70 1.98
CA ALA A 58 14.64 -16.04 2.78
C ALA A 58 14.63 -17.50 3.25
N PHE A 59 13.46 -18.03 3.62
CA PHE A 59 13.30 -19.44 4.01
C PHE A 59 13.52 -20.41 2.83
N TRP A 60 13.06 -20.04 1.62
CA TRP A 60 13.20 -20.87 0.41
C TRP A 60 14.63 -20.96 -0.13
N ALA A 61 15.47 -19.94 0.10
CA ALA A 61 16.87 -19.97 -0.29
C ALA A 61 17.66 -21.10 0.42
N GLY A 62 17.19 -21.56 1.59
CA GLY A 62 17.78 -22.66 2.35
C GLY A 62 17.17 -24.05 2.10
N ALA A 63 16.13 -24.19 1.26
CA ALA A 63 15.41 -25.46 1.08
C ALA A 63 16.01 -26.35 -0.03
N SER A 64 15.98 -27.67 0.18
CA SER A 64 16.45 -28.71 -0.75
C SER A 64 15.61 -28.77 -2.04
N SER A 65 16.14 -29.39 -3.11
CA SER A 65 15.55 -29.39 -4.46
C SER A 65 14.13 -29.95 -4.57
N LEU A 66 13.74 -30.92 -3.72
CA LEU A 66 12.36 -31.41 -3.61
C LEU A 66 11.40 -30.37 -3.00
N GLY A 67 11.89 -29.57 -2.04
CA GLY A 67 11.11 -28.52 -1.38
C GLY A 67 10.76 -27.36 -2.31
N LYS A 68 11.57 -27.10 -3.34
CA LYS A 68 11.38 -26.01 -4.31
C LYS A 68 10.20 -26.24 -5.26
N VAL A 69 9.88 -27.49 -5.61
CA VAL A 69 8.81 -27.80 -6.59
C VAL A 69 7.42 -27.69 -5.97
N ALA A 70 7.23 -28.20 -4.74
CA ALA A 70 6.00 -28.01 -3.96
C ALA A 70 5.74 -26.53 -3.61
N SER A 71 6.83 -25.76 -3.52
CA SER A 71 6.87 -24.33 -3.21
C SER A 71 6.29 -23.47 -4.36
N THR A 72 6.60 -23.76 -5.63
CA THR A 72 6.12 -22.97 -6.78
C THR A 72 4.58 -22.87 -6.89
N VAL A 73 3.85 -23.93 -6.52
CA VAL A 73 2.37 -23.92 -6.49
C VAL A 73 1.84 -23.06 -5.33
N HIS A 74 2.60 -22.93 -4.25
CA HIS A 74 2.31 -22.05 -3.11
C HIS A 74 2.76 -20.59 -3.31
N ALA A 75 3.45 -20.24 -4.40
CA ALA A 75 3.95 -18.88 -4.64
C ALA A 75 2.87 -17.88 -5.07
N LEU A 76 1.77 -18.37 -5.68
CA LEU A 76 0.70 -17.52 -6.21
C LEU A 76 -0.19 -16.92 -5.11
N ALA A 77 -0.43 -17.65 -4.03
CA ALA A 77 -1.28 -17.19 -2.93
C ALA A 77 -0.67 -15.99 -2.18
N PRO A 78 0.61 -15.99 -1.75
CA PRO A 78 1.26 -14.82 -1.16
C PRO A 78 1.29 -13.61 -2.09
N ALA A 79 1.57 -13.83 -3.39
CA ALA A 79 1.58 -12.75 -4.37
C ALA A 79 0.19 -12.10 -4.53
N ALA A 80 -0.87 -12.92 -4.61
CA ALA A 80 -2.24 -12.44 -4.67
C ALA A 80 -2.65 -11.69 -3.39
N ILE A 81 -2.25 -12.20 -2.21
CA ILE A 81 -2.49 -11.53 -0.92
C ILE A 81 -1.80 -10.17 -0.89
N ILE A 82 -0.52 -10.08 -1.27
CA ILE A 82 0.23 -8.82 -1.31
C ILE A 82 -0.42 -7.84 -2.29
N LEU A 83 -0.85 -8.29 -3.47
CA LEU A 83 -1.54 -7.43 -4.44
C LEU A 83 -2.87 -6.91 -3.87
N CYS A 84 -3.66 -7.77 -3.23
CA CYS A 84 -4.90 -7.38 -2.56
C CYS A 84 -4.66 -6.39 -1.41
N LEU A 85 -3.63 -6.60 -0.59
CA LEU A 85 -3.22 -5.70 0.47
C LEU A 85 -2.77 -4.35 -0.11
N ALA A 86 -1.98 -4.34 -1.18
CA ALA A 86 -1.53 -3.11 -1.83
C ALA A 86 -2.70 -2.30 -2.40
N LEU A 87 -3.65 -2.96 -3.06
CA LEU A 87 -4.85 -2.30 -3.57
C LEU A 87 -5.75 -1.77 -2.44
N SER A 88 -5.90 -2.54 -1.36
CA SER A 88 -6.69 -2.13 -0.20
C SER A 88 -6.05 -0.95 0.51
N GLN A 89 -4.73 -0.99 0.69
CA GLN A 89 -3.94 0.09 1.25
C GLN A 89 -4.04 1.35 0.39
N GLN A 90 -3.88 1.24 -0.92
CA GLN A 90 -3.99 2.39 -1.83
C GLN A 90 -5.39 3.01 -1.80
N ARG A 91 -6.44 2.19 -1.70
CA ARG A 91 -7.83 2.68 -1.55
C ARG A 91 -8.01 3.41 -0.22
N TYR A 92 -7.53 2.83 0.88
CA TYR A 92 -7.61 3.44 2.20
C TYR A 92 -6.87 4.77 2.23
N MET A 93 -5.62 4.81 1.73
CA MET A 93 -4.82 6.02 1.65
C MET A 93 -5.50 7.11 0.81
N ASN A 94 -6.00 6.77 -0.37
CA ASN A 94 -6.70 7.73 -1.22
C ASN A 94 -7.96 8.28 -0.56
N ARG A 95 -8.68 7.47 0.25
CA ARG A 95 -9.87 7.92 0.97
C ARG A 95 -9.50 8.92 2.08
N CYS A 96 -8.53 8.58 2.93
CA CYS A 96 -8.11 9.44 4.04
C CYS A 96 -7.42 10.72 3.56
N ILE A 97 -6.54 10.63 2.56
CA ILE A 97 -5.91 11.81 1.97
C ILE A 97 -6.97 12.67 1.27
N GLY A 98 -7.90 12.04 0.54
CA GLY A 98 -8.99 12.75 -0.12
C GLY A 98 -9.88 13.51 0.86
N SER A 99 -10.22 12.92 2.01
CA SER A 99 -10.98 13.63 3.05
C SER A 99 -10.24 14.84 3.60
N VAL A 100 -8.92 14.73 3.81
CA VAL A 100 -8.09 15.85 4.27
C VAL A 100 -8.07 16.97 3.22
N LEU A 101 -7.77 16.64 1.96
CA LEU A 101 -7.72 17.61 0.86
C LEU A 101 -9.05 18.30 0.60
N GLN A 102 -10.17 17.64 0.89
CA GLN A 102 -11.50 18.22 0.80
C GLN A 102 -11.84 19.11 2.00
N SER A 103 -11.34 18.78 3.20
CA SER A 103 -11.55 19.58 4.42
C SER A 103 -10.62 20.79 4.54
N GLU A 104 -9.46 20.76 3.88
CA GLU A 104 -8.47 21.86 3.91
C GLU A 104 -8.77 22.98 2.90
N THR A 105 -9.86 22.86 2.14
CA THR A 105 -10.39 23.97 1.33
C THR A 105 -11.36 24.82 2.15
N PRO A 106 -11.19 26.16 2.17
CA PRO A 106 -12.17 27.10 2.72
C PRO A 106 -13.48 27.11 1.93
#